data_AF-A0A941M9M7-F1
#
_entry.id   AF-A0A941M9M7-F1
#
_cell.length_a   1.000
_cell.length_b   1.000
_cell.length_c   1.000
_cell.angle_alpha   90.00
_cell.angle_beta   90.00
_cell.angle_gamma   90.00
#
_symmetry.space_group_name_H-M   'P 1'
#
loop_
_entity.id
_entity.type
_entity.pdbx_description
1 polymer ?
#
loop_
_entity_poly.entity_id
_entity_poly.type
_entity_poly.pdbx_seq_one_letter_code
_entity_poly.pdbx_strand_id
1 'polypeptide(L)'
;MSTAPPSPSFSAHTLDACFLGPYAQNDTLLEKLVVEFLRDHVYWRRNFHPEDPLAISTSAALHPDYLAFEAKMRRELHLLSAALKKSVPFHSPRYIGHMASDLLLPGLAAQILTLPYNPNNVTEDAAPVTVALGVKVGVQVAWMLGYVDDPMHLEC
;
A
#
# COMPACT_ATOMS: atom_id res chain seq x y z
N MET A 1 -4.76 -35.54 -9.42
CA MET A 1 -3.39 -35.23 -8.95
C MET A 1 -2.89 -34.01 -9.71
N SER A 2 -3.24 -32.81 -9.22
CA SER A 2 -2.74 -31.56 -9.80
C SER A 2 -1.28 -31.40 -9.38
N THR A 3 -0.35 -31.50 -10.33
CA THR A 3 1.08 -31.30 -10.08
C THR A 3 1.27 -29.84 -9.67
N ALA A 4 1.71 -29.61 -8.43
CA ALA A 4 2.07 -28.28 -7.96
C ALA A 4 3.05 -27.64 -8.96
N PRO A 5 2.83 -26.37 -9.36
CA PRO A 5 3.78 -25.69 -10.25
C PRO A 5 5.17 -25.67 -9.60
N PRO A 6 6.26 -25.71 -10.40
CA PRO A 6 7.61 -25.67 -9.85
C PRO A 6 7.78 -24.42 -8.99
N SER A 7 8.25 -24.59 -7.76
CA SER A 7 8.51 -23.49 -6.84
C SER A 7 9.52 -22.54 -7.48
N PRO A 8 9.21 -21.25 -7.66
CA PRO A 8 10.16 -20.29 -8.20
C PRO A 8 11.42 -20.26 -7.32
N SER A 9 12.60 -20.39 -7.93
CA SER A 9 13.87 -20.29 -7.20
C SER A 9 14.11 -18.82 -6.87
N PHE A 10 13.76 -18.42 -5.65
CA PHE A 10 14.11 -17.10 -5.14
C PHE A 10 15.60 -17.06 -4.79
N SER A 11 16.33 -16.14 -5.41
CA SER A 11 17.72 -15.87 -5.02
C SER A 11 17.76 -14.91 -3.83
N ALA A 12 18.87 -14.89 -3.08
CA ALA A 12 19.09 -13.87 -2.04
C ALA A 12 18.94 -12.45 -2.60
N HIS A 13 19.38 -12.23 -3.85
CA HIS A 13 19.23 -10.95 -4.54
C HIS A 13 17.78 -10.54 -4.81
N THR A 14 16.85 -11.48 -4.84
CA THR A 14 15.42 -11.17 -4.96
C THR A 14 14.89 -10.58 -3.65
N LEU A 15 15.35 -11.10 -2.51
CA LEU A 15 14.96 -10.58 -1.19
C LEU A 15 15.52 -9.17 -0.95
N ASP A 16 16.69 -8.85 -1.48
CA ASP A 16 17.27 -7.50 -1.40
C ASP A 16 16.31 -6.43 -1.94
N ALA A 17 15.49 -6.75 -2.95
CA ALA A 17 14.49 -5.84 -3.52
C ALA A 17 13.15 -5.82 -2.77
N CYS A 18 12.93 -6.74 -1.82
CA CYS A 18 11.67 -6.88 -1.10
C CYS A 18 11.54 -5.97 0.12
N PHE A 19 12.58 -5.24 0.52
CA PHE A 19 12.59 -4.40 1.74
C PHE A 19 13.10 -2.99 1.43
N LEU A 20 12.76 -2.00 2.25
CA LEU A 20 13.37 -0.67 2.16
C LEU A 20 14.84 -0.73 2.59
N GLY A 21 15.11 -1.55 3.62
CA GLY A 21 16.44 -1.86 4.10
C GLY A 21 16.86 -1.01 5.31
N PRO A 22 17.80 -1.51 6.13
CA PRO A 22 18.16 -0.86 7.40
C PRO A 22 18.65 0.59 7.28
N TYR A 23 19.20 0.95 6.12
CA TYR A 23 19.72 2.27 5.79
C TYR A 23 18.97 2.91 4.62
N ALA A 24 17.76 2.42 4.31
CA ALA A 24 16.95 2.84 3.17
C ALA A 24 17.67 2.68 1.81
N GLN A 25 18.37 1.57 1.62
CA GLN A 25 19.13 1.29 0.39
C GLN A 25 18.24 1.28 -0.87
N ASN A 26 16.94 0.98 -0.71
CA ASN A 26 15.95 0.98 -1.79
C ASN A 26 15.02 2.20 -1.76
N ASP A 27 15.44 3.33 -1.17
CA ASP A 27 14.65 4.56 -1.09
C ASP A 27 14.13 5.04 -2.45
N THR A 28 15.00 5.04 -3.45
CA THR A 28 14.73 5.50 -4.81
C THR A 28 13.71 4.59 -5.49
N LEU A 29 13.72 3.29 -5.19
CA LEU A 29 12.72 2.35 -5.70
C LEU A 29 11.35 2.66 -5.10
N LEU A 30 11.27 2.83 -3.77
CA LEU A 30 10.02 3.14 -3.09
C LEU A 30 9.45 4.49 -3.56
N GLU A 31 10.28 5.54 -3.65
CA GLU A 31 9.86 6.86 -4.13
C GLU A 31 9.27 6.78 -5.55
N LYS A 32 9.97 6.11 -6.47
CA LYS A 32 9.50 5.95 -7.86
C LYS A 32 8.13 5.27 -7.90
N LEU A 33 7.98 4.13 -7.21
CA LEU A 33 6.72 3.38 -7.18
C LEU A 33 5.58 4.24 -6.61
N VAL A 34 5.80 4.90 -5.48
CA VAL A 34 4.76 5.72 -4.83
C VAL A 34 4.37 6.91 -5.71
N VAL A 35 5.34 7.62 -6.28
CA VAL A 35 5.08 8.80 -7.12
C VAL A 35 4.39 8.42 -8.43
N GLU A 36 4.80 7.31 -9.07
CA GLU A 36 4.22 6.82 -10.31
C GLU A 36 2.73 6.51 -10.13
N PHE A 37 2.39 5.64 -9.19
CA PHE A 37 1.00 5.21 -9.00
C PHE A 37 0.12 6.31 -8.39
N LEU A 38 0.67 7.22 -7.57
CA LEU A 38 -0.08 8.39 -7.12
C LEU A 38 -0.42 9.32 -8.29
N ARG A 39 0.51 9.52 -9.23
CA ARG A 39 0.25 10.32 -10.43
C ARG A 39 -0.76 9.66 -11.35
N ASP A 40 -0.73 8.33 -11.49
CA ASP A 40 -1.73 7.58 -12.24
C ASP A 40 -3.13 7.76 -11.64
N HIS A 41 -3.27 7.60 -10.31
CA HIS A 41 -4.54 7.85 -9.62
C HIS A 41 -5.03 9.29 -9.81
N VAL A 42 -4.14 10.29 -9.71
CA VAL A 42 -4.48 11.70 -9.97
C VAL A 42 -4.90 11.92 -11.42
N TYR A 43 -4.23 11.26 -12.37
CA TYR A 43 -4.58 11.32 -13.78
C TYR A 43 -5.98 10.72 -14.02
N TRP A 44 -6.28 9.57 -13.42
CA TRP A 44 -7.61 8.97 -13.51
C TRP A 44 -8.70 9.91 -12.98
N ARG A 45 -8.50 10.52 -11.79
CA ARG A 45 -9.47 11.48 -11.22
C ARG A 45 -9.74 12.69 -12.12
N ARG A 46 -8.74 13.16 -12.86
CA ARG A 46 -8.90 14.29 -13.80
C ARG A 46 -9.67 13.93 -15.06
N ASN A 47 -9.68 12.66 -15.45
CA ASN A 47 -10.22 12.19 -16.74
C ASN A 47 -11.47 11.32 -16.61
N PHE A 48 -11.97 11.06 -15.39
CA PHE A 48 -13.16 10.24 -15.19
C PHE A 48 -14.43 10.91 -15.75
N HIS A 49 -14.48 12.25 -15.72
CA HIS A 49 -15.48 13.11 -16.36
C HIS A 49 -14.85 14.49 -16.65
N PRO A 50 -14.04 14.65 -17.70
CA PRO A 50 -13.29 15.88 -17.97
C PRO A 50 -14.18 17.10 -18.29
N GLU A 51 -15.44 16.87 -18.65
CA GLU A 51 -16.46 17.88 -18.92
C GLU A 51 -16.96 18.60 -17.66
N ASP A 52 -16.80 18.00 -16.48
CA ASP A 52 -17.32 18.57 -15.24
C ASP A 52 -16.56 19.86 -14.86
N PRO A 53 -17.27 20.90 -14.38
CA PRO A 53 -16.62 22.10 -13.90
C PRO A 53 -15.76 21.77 -12.67
N LEU A 54 -14.65 22.51 -12.52
CA LEU A 54 -13.78 22.37 -11.36
C LEU A 54 -14.53 22.72 -10.08
N ALA A 55 -14.74 21.73 -9.21
CA ALA A 55 -15.33 21.93 -7.89
C ALA A 55 -14.47 22.83 -6.98
N ILE A 56 -13.15 22.85 -7.21
CA ILE A 56 -12.20 23.73 -6.53
C ILE A 56 -11.66 24.73 -7.55
N SER A 57 -11.88 26.02 -7.29
CA SER A 57 -11.39 27.11 -8.15
C SER A 57 -9.87 27.07 -8.30
N THR A 58 -9.36 27.44 -9.48
CA THR A 58 -7.92 27.61 -9.75
C THR A 58 -7.27 28.69 -8.87
N SER A 59 -8.06 29.65 -8.38
CA SER A 59 -7.60 30.70 -7.46
C SER A 59 -7.72 30.31 -5.98
N ALA A 60 -8.30 29.15 -5.63
CA ALA A 60 -8.55 28.78 -4.24
C ALA A 60 -7.26 28.74 -3.40
N ALA A 61 -6.15 28.29 -4.00
CA ALA A 61 -4.85 28.21 -3.34
C ALA A 61 -4.25 29.59 -2.98
N LEU A 62 -4.78 30.68 -3.54
CA LEU A 62 -4.36 32.05 -3.22
C LEU A 62 -5.12 32.63 -2.02
N HIS A 63 -6.19 31.96 -1.57
CA HIS A 63 -7.01 32.46 -0.47
C HIS A 63 -6.22 32.42 0.86
N PRO A 64 -6.26 33.48 1.69
CA PRO A 64 -5.52 33.51 2.96
C PRO A 64 -5.83 32.31 3.86
N ASP A 65 -7.09 31.91 3.96
CA ASP A 65 -7.48 30.75 4.77
C ASP A 65 -6.94 29.42 4.24
N TYR A 66 -6.83 29.27 2.91
CA TYR A 66 -6.22 28.09 2.30
C TYR A 66 -4.75 27.98 2.70
N LEU A 67 -4.01 29.08 2.56
CA LEU A 67 -2.58 29.14 2.90
C LEU A 67 -2.36 28.93 4.40
N ALA A 68 -3.20 29.52 5.25
CA ALA A 68 -3.13 29.33 6.69
C ALA A 68 -3.39 27.87 7.09
N PHE A 69 -4.39 27.23 6.46
CA PHE A 69 -4.68 25.82 6.68
C PHE A 69 -3.55 24.92 6.18
N GLU A 70 -3.02 25.15 4.98
CA GLU A 70 -1.90 24.37 4.42
C GLU A 70 -0.66 24.46 5.33
N ALA A 71 -0.31 25.66 5.79
CA ALA A 71 0.79 25.87 6.72
C ALA A 71 0.59 25.12 8.05
N LYS A 72 -0.64 25.16 8.60
CA LYS A 72 -0.98 24.42 9.81
C LYS A 72 -0.87 22.91 9.56
N MET A 73 -1.44 22.39 8.48
CA MET A 73 -1.39 20.98 8.12
C MET A 73 0.06 20.49 7.98
N ARG A 74 0.92 21.22 7.26
CA ARG A 74 2.35 20.89 7.14
C ARG A 74 3.03 20.87 8.51
N ARG A 75 2.78 21.86 9.37
CA ARG A 75 3.33 21.90 10.74
C ARG A 75 2.93 20.66 11.53
N GLU A 76 1.65 20.30 11.55
CA GLU A 76 1.17 19.13 12.31
C GLU A 76 1.77 17.82 11.76
N LEU A 77 1.88 17.66 10.45
CA LEU A 77 2.51 16.48 9.83
C LEU A 77 4.01 16.39 10.16
N HIS A 78 4.73 17.51 10.22
CA HIS A 78 6.12 17.52 10.67
C HIS A 78 6.26 17.13 12.14
N LEU A 79 5.37 17.63 13.02
CA LEU A 79 5.35 17.25 14.43
C LEU A 79 5.06 15.76 14.61
N LEU A 80 4.07 15.23 13.87
CA LEU A 80 3.76 13.80 13.86
C LEU A 80 4.96 12.97 13.40
N SER A 81 5.59 13.34 12.29
CA SER A 81 6.80 12.66 11.78
C SER A 81 7.93 12.67 12.81
N ALA A 82 8.17 13.81 13.47
CA ALA A 82 9.18 13.91 14.52
C ALA A 82 8.85 13.04 15.75
N ALA A 83 7.58 12.94 16.13
CA ALA A 83 7.14 12.07 17.22
C ALA A 83 7.33 10.59 16.86
N LEU A 84 6.96 10.18 15.64
CA LEU A 84 7.10 8.80 15.15
C LEU A 84 8.57 8.35 15.09
N LYS A 85 9.54 9.25 14.91
CA LYS A 85 10.97 8.93 14.96
C LYS A 85 11.46 8.47 16.34
N LYS A 86 10.65 8.65 17.40
CA LYS A 86 10.92 8.09 18.74
C LYS A 86 10.49 6.63 18.88
N SER A 87 9.92 6.04 17.83
CA SER A 87 9.50 4.63 17.81
C SER A 87 10.68 3.69 17.81
N VAL A 88 10.40 2.42 18.11
CA VAL A 88 11.40 1.34 18.04
C VAL A 88 11.85 1.15 16.58
N PRO A 89 13.16 1.13 16.28
CA PRO A 89 13.67 1.02 14.92
C PRO A 89 13.62 -0.43 14.42
N PHE A 90 12.43 -0.94 14.12
CA PHE A 90 12.23 -2.34 13.67
C PHE A 90 12.95 -2.70 12.35
N HIS A 91 13.33 -1.69 11.55
CA HIS A 91 14.15 -1.88 10.36
C HIS A 91 15.62 -2.22 10.68
N SER A 92 16.09 -1.99 11.91
CA SER A 92 17.47 -2.24 12.29
C SER A 92 17.68 -3.72 12.64
N PRO A 93 18.69 -4.41 12.07
CA PRO A 93 19.00 -5.79 12.42
C PRO A 93 19.55 -5.94 13.85
N ARG A 94 19.89 -4.82 14.51
CA ARG A 94 20.28 -4.81 15.93
C ARG A 94 19.09 -5.00 16.86
N TYR A 95 17.86 -4.82 16.38
CA TYR A 95 16.65 -5.01 17.16
C TYR A 95 16.15 -6.46 17.03
N ILE A 96 16.13 -7.21 18.15
CA ILE A 96 15.74 -8.62 18.20
C ILE A 96 14.86 -8.88 19.45
N GLY A 97 13.94 -7.95 19.75
CA GLY A 97 13.17 -7.97 21.00
C GLY A 97 11.76 -8.55 20.88
N HIS A 98 11.03 -8.19 19.83
CA HIS A 98 9.62 -8.55 19.64
C HIS A 98 9.37 -9.07 18.23
N MET A 99 8.18 -9.63 17.99
CA MET A 99 7.73 -10.11 16.66
C MET A 99 7.43 -8.93 15.72
N ALA A 100 8.47 -8.20 15.34
CA ALA A 100 8.41 -7.08 14.42
C ALA A 100 9.69 -7.03 13.58
N SER A 101 9.54 -6.66 12.31
CA SER A 101 10.62 -6.55 11.34
C SER A 101 10.40 -5.34 10.43
N ASP A 102 11.35 -5.09 9.53
CA ASP A 102 11.09 -4.24 8.37
C ASP A 102 9.90 -4.80 7.55
N LEU A 103 9.17 -3.91 6.89
CA LEU A 103 8.01 -4.28 6.09
C LEU A 103 8.43 -4.69 4.68
N LEU A 104 7.69 -5.62 4.08
CA LEU A 104 7.84 -5.92 2.67
C LEU A 104 7.44 -4.70 1.84
N LEU A 105 8.38 -4.21 1.03
CA LEU A 105 8.21 -3.12 0.08
C LEU A 105 7.00 -3.29 -0.85
N PRO A 106 6.70 -4.48 -1.43
CA PRO A 106 5.47 -4.64 -2.22
C PRO A 106 4.19 -4.47 -1.40
N GLY A 107 4.15 -4.94 -0.15
CA GLY A 107 2.99 -4.75 0.73
C GLY A 107 2.80 -3.29 1.13
N LEU A 108 3.90 -2.61 1.48
CA LEU A 108 3.90 -1.18 1.80
C LEU A 108 3.43 -0.34 0.60
N ALA A 109 3.98 -0.58 -0.59
CA ALA A 109 3.60 0.13 -1.81
C ALA A 109 2.14 -0.12 -2.19
N ALA A 110 1.66 -1.37 -2.10
CA ALA A 110 0.27 -1.72 -2.38
C ALA A 110 -0.71 -1.02 -1.42
N GLN A 111 -0.36 -0.95 -0.14
CA GLN A 111 -1.15 -0.21 0.86
C GLN A 111 -1.25 1.27 0.49
N ILE A 112 -0.12 1.92 0.18
CA ILE A 112 -0.09 3.35 -0.22
C ILE A 112 -0.90 3.59 -1.50
N LEU A 113 -0.76 2.71 -2.50
CA LEU A 113 -1.49 2.78 -3.77
C LEU A 113 -3.01 2.67 -3.59
N THR A 114 -3.44 1.79 -2.68
CA THR A 114 -4.87 1.50 -2.47
C THR A 114 -5.57 2.57 -1.63
N LEU A 115 -4.86 3.24 -0.72
CA LEU A 115 -5.43 4.25 0.19
C LEU A 115 -6.25 5.35 -0.51
N PRO A 116 -5.81 5.96 -1.63
CA PRO A 116 -6.61 6.96 -2.35
C PRO A 116 -7.96 6.45 -2.90
N TYR A 117 -8.09 5.14 -3.16
CA TYR A 117 -9.35 4.53 -3.59
C TYR A 117 -10.32 4.31 -2.41
N ASN A 118 -9.80 4.30 -1.18
CA ASN A 118 -10.56 4.15 0.07
C ASN A 118 -11.68 3.08 0.00
N PRO A 119 -11.37 1.84 -0.43
CA PRO A 119 -12.39 0.83 -0.61
C PRO A 119 -12.97 0.37 0.74
N ASN A 120 -14.27 0.09 0.77
CA ASN A 120 -14.94 -0.52 1.92
C ASN A 120 -15.23 -2.00 1.65
N ASN A 121 -14.37 -2.90 2.14
CA ASN A 121 -14.48 -4.34 1.91
C ASN A 121 -15.66 -5.03 2.64
N VAL A 122 -16.56 -4.30 3.29
CA VAL A 122 -17.81 -4.86 3.85
C VAL A 122 -18.80 -5.23 2.75
N THR A 123 -18.78 -4.52 1.61
CA THR A 123 -19.68 -4.77 0.49
C THR A 123 -18.94 -4.73 -0.84
N GLU A 124 -19.30 -5.63 -1.75
CA GLU A 124 -18.71 -5.70 -3.09
C GLU A 124 -19.00 -4.45 -3.92
N ASP A 125 -20.15 -3.79 -3.70
CA ASP A 125 -20.53 -2.57 -4.42
C ASP A 125 -19.55 -1.39 -4.17
N ALA A 126 -18.97 -1.33 -2.97
CA ALA A 126 -18.05 -0.27 -2.57
C ALA A 126 -16.57 -0.64 -2.74
N ALA A 127 -16.28 -1.88 -3.12
CA ALA A 127 -14.94 -2.44 -3.15
C ALA A 127 -14.81 -3.67 -4.07
N PRO A 128 -15.29 -3.61 -5.33
CA PRO A 128 -15.43 -4.82 -6.15
C PRO A 128 -14.08 -5.50 -6.42
N VAL A 129 -13.01 -4.72 -6.55
CA VAL A 129 -11.66 -5.24 -6.74
C VAL A 129 -11.08 -5.79 -5.44
N THR A 130 -11.14 -5.04 -4.33
CA THR A 130 -10.46 -5.41 -3.09
C THR A 130 -11.20 -6.45 -2.27
N VAL A 131 -12.52 -6.60 -2.42
CA VAL A 131 -13.28 -7.75 -1.91
C VAL A 131 -12.83 -9.03 -2.62
N ALA A 132 -12.77 -9.01 -3.96
CA ALA A 132 -12.29 -10.17 -4.72
C ALA A 132 -10.83 -10.53 -4.39
N LEU A 133 -9.97 -9.53 -4.17
CA LEU A 133 -8.60 -9.77 -3.68
C LEU A 133 -8.60 -10.35 -2.26
N GLY A 134 -9.48 -9.88 -1.37
CA GLY A 134 -9.63 -10.44 -0.02
C GLY A 134 -10.01 -11.92 -0.03
N VAL A 135 -10.95 -12.30 -0.89
CA VAL A 135 -11.33 -13.72 -1.10
C VAL A 135 -10.13 -14.53 -1.61
N LYS A 136 -9.39 -14.01 -2.60
CA LYS A 136 -8.18 -14.68 -3.12
C LYS A 136 -7.12 -14.89 -2.03
N VAL A 137 -6.88 -13.91 -1.16
CA VAL A 137 -5.96 -14.07 -0.02
C VAL A 137 -6.46 -15.14 0.94
N GLY A 138 -7.77 -15.21 1.21
CA GLY A 138 -8.37 -16.28 2.01
C GLY A 138 -8.08 -17.68 1.45
N VAL A 139 -8.26 -17.88 0.15
CA VAL A 139 -7.94 -19.12 -0.57
C VAL A 139 -6.43 -19.43 -0.49
N GLN A 140 -5.57 -18.43 -0.71
CA GLN A 140 -4.12 -18.59 -0.61
C GLN A 140 -3.66 -19.02 0.79
N VAL A 141 -4.28 -18.47 1.85
CA VAL A 141 -4.00 -18.86 3.24
C VAL A 141 -4.52 -20.27 3.52
N ALA A 142 -5.72 -20.62 3.05
CA ALA A 142 -6.26 -21.97 3.19
C ALA A 142 -5.34 -23.02 2.55
N TRP A 143 -4.92 -22.76 1.31
CA TRP A 143 -3.96 -23.59 0.58
C TRP A 143 -2.60 -23.70 1.30
N MET A 144 -2.06 -22.57 1.78
CA MET A 144 -0.79 -22.55 2.53
C MET A 144 -0.85 -23.41 3.80
N LEU A 145 -2.02 -23.49 4.45
CA LEU A 145 -2.25 -24.33 5.63
C LEU A 145 -2.61 -25.79 5.29
N GLY A 146 -2.75 -26.12 4.00
CA GLY A 146 -3.08 -27.46 3.52
C GLY A 146 -4.57 -27.79 3.53
N TYR A 147 -5.46 -26.80 3.63
CA TYR A 147 -6.90 -27.01 3.47
C TYR A 147 -7.28 -27.15 2.00
N VAL A 148 -8.42 -27.83 1.77
CA VAL A 148 -9.07 -27.85 0.46
C VAL A 148 -9.54 -26.43 0.16
N ASP A 149 -9.11 -25.90 -0.98
CA ASP A 149 -9.28 -24.51 -1.38
C ASP A 149 -10.04 -24.38 -2.72
N ASP A 150 -10.50 -25.50 -3.28
CA ASP A 150 -11.34 -25.58 -4.46
C ASP A 150 -12.84 -25.55 -4.07
N PRO A 151 -13.57 -24.46 -4.32
CA PRO A 151 -14.99 -24.34 -3.97
C PRO A 151 -15.88 -25.37 -4.67
N MET A 152 -15.39 -26.04 -5.71
CA MET A 152 -16.10 -27.09 -6.44
C MET A 152 -15.83 -28.50 -5.89
N HIS A 153 -14.92 -28.63 -4.92
CA HIS A 153 -14.65 -29.90 -4.27
C HIS A 153 -15.73 -30.22 -3.23
N LEU A 154 -16.09 -31.49 -3.11
CA LEU A 154 -17.19 -31.96 -2.25
C LEU A 154 -16.95 -31.74 -0.74
N GLU A 155 -15.69 -31.56 -0.36
CA GLU A 155 -15.23 -31.32 1.01
C GLU A 155 -14.95 -29.84 1.32
N CYS A 156 -15.22 -28.94 0.37
CA CYS A 156 -15.01 -27.50 0.51
C CYS A 156 -16.25 -26.78 1.06
#